data_AF-A0ABC8X2A4-F1
#
_entry.id   AF-A0ABC8X2A4-F1
#
_cell.length_a   1.000
_cell.length_b   1.000
_cell.length_c   1.000
_cell.angle_alpha   90.00
_cell.angle_beta   90.00
_cell.angle_gamma   90.00
#
_symmetry.space_group_name_H-M   'P 1'
#
loop_
_entity.id
_entity.type
_entity.pdbx_description
1 polymer ?
#
loop_
_entity_poly.entity_id
_entity_poly.type
_entity_poly.pdbx_seq_one_letter_code
_entity_poly.pdbx_strand_id
1 'polypeptide(L)'
;MKAQHSNGRGRSPFLTSYALTLAFITFVSVLYFKDFSSTLHQPFLHRPPPHHRRSGQISRPLRHAHHGGNGNAAEHHRAAAAAQQLPFAVGAAPAGCDVGLGEWVYDEAARPWYQEEECPYIQPQLTCQAHGRPDKGYQHWRWQPRGCSLPSFNATLMLEMLRGKRMLFVGDSLNRGQYVSLVCLLHRLIPESSKSMETFDSLTVFRAKDYNATIEFYWAPFLAESNSDDAVVHRIADRIVRGTSIEKHAKFWNGADILVFNTYLWWMTGEKMKILQNSFEDKNKDIIEMETEDAYGMVLKAVLKWVESNMDPKTSRVFFVTMSPTHTRLG
;
A
#
# COMPACT_ATOMS: atom_id res chain seq x y z
N MET A 1 57.48 61.96 13.73
CA MET A 1 56.90 62.10 12.38
C MET A 1 56.21 60.80 12.00
N LYS A 2 55.04 60.92 11.35
CA LYS A 2 54.05 59.95 10.82
C LYS A 2 54.61 58.54 10.43
N ALA A 3 53.85 57.43 10.45
CA ALA A 3 52.49 57.25 9.96
C ALA A 3 51.77 55.97 10.47
N GLN A 4 50.44 56.00 10.38
CA GLN A 4 49.44 54.93 10.63
C GLN A 4 49.40 53.86 9.53
N HIS A 5 48.99 52.63 9.89
CA HIS A 5 48.14 51.67 9.14
C HIS A 5 48.03 50.39 10.00
N SER A 6 47.00 49.55 10.03
CA SER A 6 45.62 49.50 9.51
C SER A 6 44.99 48.34 10.30
N ASN A 7 43.73 48.50 10.70
CA ASN A 7 43.00 47.59 11.58
C ASN A 7 42.54 46.34 10.78
N GLY A 8 43.18 45.18 11.00
CA GLY A 8 42.80 43.91 10.39
C GLY A 8 42.14 42.97 11.39
N ARG A 9 40.81 43.02 11.54
CA ARG A 9 40.04 42.00 12.26
C ARG A 9 39.99 40.72 11.42
N GLY A 10 40.95 39.83 11.61
CA GLY A 10 40.86 38.45 11.14
C GLY A 10 39.76 37.72 11.89
N ARG A 11 38.63 37.45 11.23
CA ARG A 11 37.68 36.44 11.72
C ARG A 11 38.34 35.07 11.59
N SER A 12 38.49 34.35 12.69
CA SER A 12 39.08 33.02 12.65
C SER A 12 38.14 32.07 11.87
N PRO A 13 38.65 31.26 10.93
CA PRO A 13 37.84 30.33 10.14
C PRO A 13 37.20 29.21 11.00
N PHE A 14 37.73 28.99 12.21
CA PHE A 14 37.24 28.00 13.17
C PHE A 14 35.93 28.40 13.84
N LEU A 15 35.74 29.70 14.14
CA LEU A 15 34.51 30.20 14.78
C LEU A 15 33.31 30.17 13.82
N THR A 16 33.53 30.38 12.53
CA THR A 16 32.49 30.30 11.50
C THR A 16 32.03 28.86 11.25
N SER A 17 32.94 27.88 11.29
CA SER A 17 32.58 26.47 11.10
C SER A 17 31.76 25.91 12.26
N TYR A 18 32.10 26.28 13.50
CA TYR A 18 31.34 25.89 14.69
C TYR A 18 29.94 26.51 14.74
N ALA A 19 29.82 27.77 14.30
CA ALA A 19 28.53 28.44 14.22
C ALA A 19 27.61 27.77 13.18
N LEU A 20 28.15 27.34 12.05
CA LEU A 20 27.41 26.64 11.00
C LEU A 20 26.98 25.22 11.43
N THR A 21 27.84 24.47 12.13
CA THR A 21 27.47 23.15 12.66
C THR A 21 26.45 23.26 13.78
N LEU A 22 26.56 24.23 14.70
CA LEU A 22 25.52 24.47 15.71
C LEU A 22 24.20 24.93 15.08
N ALA A 23 24.23 25.76 14.04
CA ALA A 23 23.03 26.16 13.32
C ALA A 23 22.38 24.98 12.60
N PHE A 24 23.18 24.07 12.02
CA PHE A 24 22.67 22.85 11.41
C PHE A 24 22.08 21.88 12.45
N ILE A 25 22.76 21.67 13.58
CA ILE A 25 22.26 20.81 14.67
C ILE A 25 20.98 21.39 15.27
N THR A 26 20.91 22.71 15.49
CA THR A 26 19.67 23.34 16.00
C THR A 26 18.55 23.30 14.96
N PHE A 27 18.84 23.50 13.67
CA PHE A 27 17.85 23.37 12.60
C PHE A 27 17.29 21.95 12.49
N VAL A 28 18.17 20.94 12.47
CA VAL A 28 17.80 19.52 12.52
C VAL A 28 17.01 19.24 13.80
N SER A 29 17.50 19.69 14.96
CA SER A 29 16.79 19.48 16.22
C SER A 29 15.39 20.10 16.19
N VAL A 30 15.21 21.33 15.70
CA VAL A 30 13.87 21.96 15.60
C VAL A 30 12.94 21.21 14.64
N LEU A 31 13.47 20.67 13.54
CA LEU A 31 12.70 19.83 12.62
C LEU A 31 12.25 18.49 13.25
N TYR A 32 13.06 17.92 14.15
CA TYR A 32 12.79 16.63 14.79
C TYR A 32 12.25 16.71 16.23
N PHE A 33 12.31 17.86 16.92
CA PHE A 33 11.86 18.02 18.31
C PHE A 33 10.33 18.09 18.41
N LYS A 34 9.64 18.38 17.29
CA LYS A 34 8.19 18.31 17.21
C LYS A 34 7.63 16.88 17.25
N ASP A 35 8.50 15.86 17.17
CA ASP A 35 8.10 14.45 17.22
C ASP A 35 8.00 13.87 18.65
N PHE A 36 8.37 14.61 19.71
CA PHE A 36 8.32 14.08 21.09
C PHE A 36 7.13 14.55 21.94
N SER A 37 6.39 15.59 21.54
CA SER A 37 5.32 16.16 22.39
C SER A 37 3.96 15.46 22.26
N SER A 38 3.80 14.52 21.31
CA SER A 38 2.52 13.85 21.03
C SER A 38 2.35 12.50 21.74
N THR A 39 3.31 12.07 22.56
CA THR A 39 3.25 10.81 23.31
C THR A 39 2.57 10.90 24.68
N LEU A 40 2.10 12.08 25.11
CA LEU A 40 1.65 12.29 26.49
C LEU A 40 0.15 12.55 26.72
N HIS A 41 -0.70 12.54 25.69
CA HIS A 41 -2.16 12.68 25.89
C HIS A 41 -2.95 11.59 25.16
N GLN A 42 -3.28 10.51 25.88
CA GLN A 42 -4.41 9.63 25.56
C GLN A 42 -5.47 9.76 26.67
N PRO A 43 -6.70 10.20 26.37
CA PRO A 43 -7.85 9.91 27.21
C PRO A 43 -8.24 8.43 27.08
N PHE A 44 -8.70 7.87 28.19
CA PHE A 44 -9.13 6.50 28.37
C PHE A 44 -10.23 6.07 27.37
N LEU A 45 -10.02 4.99 26.62
CA LEU A 45 -11.07 4.35 25.83
C LEU A 45 -11.73 3.22 26.63
N HIS A 46 -13.04 3.35 26.80
CA HIS A 46 -13.95 2.34 27.34
C HIS A 46 -14.13 1.17 26.35
N ARG A 47 -14.34 -0.03 26.91
CA ARG A 47 -14.67 -1.27 26.19
C ARG A 47 -15.97 -1.10 25.36
N PRO A 48 -16.03 -1.59 24.11
CA PRO A 48 -17.30 -1.76 23.41
C PRO A 48 -18.06 -2.99 23.96
N PRO A 49 -19.42 -2.96 24.03
CA PRO A 49 -20.24 -4.11 24.40
C PRO A 49 -20.37 -5.13 23.23
N PRO A 50 -20.74 -6.39 23.51
CA PRO A 50 -20.77 -7.45 22.51
C PRO A 50 -21.97 -7.31 21.54
N HIS A 51 -21.71 -7.46 20.25
CA HIS A 51 -22.74 -7.49 19.21
C HIS A 51 -23.53 -8.80 19.23
N HIS A 52 -24.85 -8.68 19.42
CA HIS A 52 -25.82 -9.75 19.17
C HIS A 52 -25.95 -10.03 17.66
N ARG A 53 -25.67 -11.29 17.28
CA ARG A 53 -25.81 -11.82 15.92
C ARG A 53 -27.29 -12.13 15.65
N ARG A 54 -28.00 -11.30 14.88
CA ARG A 54 -29.31 -11.67 14.30
C ARG A 54 -29.08 -12.42 12.99
N SER A 55 -29.46 -13.70 12.98
CA SER A 55 -29.56 -14.53 11.79
C SER A 55 -30.74 -14.07 10.92
N GLY A 56 -30.46 -13.58 9.72
CA GLY A 56 -31.46 -13.32 8.68
C GLY A 56 -31.22 -14.26 7.50
N GLN A 57 -32.05 -15.30 7.38
CA GLN A 57 -32.07 -16.19 6.23
C GLN A 57 -32.57 -15.44 5.00
N ILE A 58 -31.75 -15.34 3.95
CA ILE A 58 -32.19 -14.92 2.61
C ILE A 58 -32.55 -16.20 1.85
N SER A 59 -33.85 -16.47 1.74
CA SER A 59 -34.43 -17.54 0.93
C SER A 59 -34.32 -17.23 -0.56
N ARG A 60 -33.66 -18.12 -1.32
CA ARG A 60 -33.67 -18.15 -2.79
C ARG A 60 -34.97 -18.81 -3.30
N PRO A 61 -35.56 -18.34 -4.42
CA PRO A 61 -36.70 -19.02 -5.02
C PRO A 61 -36.26 -20.21 -5.88
N LEU A 62 -36.92 -21.34 -5.66
CA LEU A 62 -36.89 -22.54 -6.49
C LEU A 62 -37.54 -22.26 -7.86
N ARG A 63 -36.88 -22.64 -8.95
CA ARG A 63 -37.52 -22.87 -10.25
C ARG A 63 -37.28 -24.31 -10.67
N HIS A 64 -38.36 -25.05 -10.80
CA HIS A 64 -38.42 -26.30 -11.56
C HIS A 64 -38.58 -25.99 -13.04
N ALA A 65 -37.84 -26.70 -13.89
CA ALA A 65 -38.29 -27.11 -15.23
C ALA A 65 -37.50 -28.35 -15.68
N HIS A 66 -38.22 -29.47 -15.83
CA HIS A 66 -37.77 -30.64 -16.58
C HIS A 66 -38.03 -30.40 -18.07
N HIS A 67 -37.06 -30.66 -18.93
CA HIS A 67 -37.30 -31.41 -20.18
C HIS A 67 -36.01 -31.96 -20.76
N GLY A 68 -36.07 -33.23 -21.17
CA GLY A 68 -34.94 -34.00 -21.68
C GLY A 68 -34.63 -33.72 -23.14
N GLY A 69 -33.35 -33.85 -23.48
CA GLY A 69 -32.84 -33.85 -24.84
C GLY A 69 -31.50 -34.57 -24.85
N ASN A 70 -31.46 -35.71 -25.51
CA ASN A 70 -30.32 -36.62 -25.60
C ASN A 70 -29.25 -35.95 -26.50
N GLY A 71 -28.24 -35.34 -25.87
CA GLY A 71 -27.13 -34.64 -26.53
C GLY A 71 -25.79 -35.18 -26.03
N ASN A 72 -24.89 -35.49 -26.96
CA ASN A 72 -23.64 -36.21 -26.75
C ASN A 72 -22.79 -35.67 -25.59
N ALA A 73 -22.49 -36.53 -24.60
CA ALA A 73 -21.66 -36.23 -23.43
C ALA A 73 -20.26 -35.67 -23.80
N ALA A 74 -19.76 -35.97 -25.00
CA ALA A 74 -18.49 -35.45 -25.51
C ALA A 74 -18.50 -33.93 -25.79
N GLU A 75 -19.67 -33.35 -26.07
CA GLU A 75 -19.82 -31.92 -26.34
C GLU A 75 -19.94 -31.10 -25.06
N HIS A 76 -20.57 -31.68 -24.02
CA HIS A 76 -20.59 -31.10 -22.67
C HIS A 76 -19.19 -31.06 -22.02
N HIS A 77 -18.32 -32.04 -22.30
CA HIS A 77 -16.93 -32.00 -21.84
C HIS A 77 -16.09 -30.93 -22.55
N ARG A 78 -16.40 -30.59 -23.82
CA ARG A 78 -15.75 -29.46 -24.53
C ARG A 78 -16.30 -28.10 -24.13
N ALA A 79 -17.59 -28.00 -23.82
CA ALA A 79 -18.20 -26.75 -23.35
C ALA A 79 -17.79 -26.37 -21.91
N ALA A 80 -17.54 -27.36 -21.04
CA ALA A 80 -17.00 -27.12 -19.69
C ALA A 80 -15.53 -26.68 -19.69
N ALA A 81 -14.78 -26.95 -20.77
CA ALA A 81 -13.37 -26.56 -20.92
C ALA A 81 -13.16 -25.07 -21.23
N ALA A 82 -14.24 -24.30 -21.48
CA ALA A 82 -14.20 -22.86 -21.69
C ALA A 82 -14.77 -22.08 -20.49
N ALA A 83 -14.65 -22.60 -19.27
CA ALA A 83 -14.67 -21.74 -18.09
C ALA A 83 -13.47 -20.80 -18.22
N GLN A 84 -13.72 -19.59 -18.74
CA GLN A 84 -12.72 -18.58 -19.02
C GLN A 84 -11.81 -18.43 -17.81
N GLN A 85 -10.57 -18.94 -17.93
CA GLN A 85 -9.61 -18.91 -16.83
C GLN A 85 -9.51 -17.47 -16.38
N LEU A 86 -9.85 -17.23 -15.11
CA LEU A 86 -9.84 -15.91 -14.53
C LEU A 86 -8.48 -15.28 -14.82
N PRO A 87 -8.40 -14.07 -15.42
CA PRO A 87 -7.16 -13.32 -15.47
C PRO A 87 -6.39 -13.45 -14.16
N PHE A 88 -5.11 -13.80 -14.28
CA PHE A 88 -4.17 -13.95 -13.17
C PHE A 88 -4.42 -15.13 -12.21
N ALA A 89 -5.28 -16.08 -12.56
CA ALA A 89 -5.45 -17.30 -11.77
C ALA A 89 -4.40 -18.37 -12.14
N VAL A 90 -3.66 -18.84 -11.13
CA VAL A 90 -2.72 -19.97 -11.24
C VAL A 90 -3.36 -21.35 -11.04
N GLY A 91 -4.70 -21.39 -10.98
CA GLY A 91 -5.50 -22.59 -10.76
C GLY A 91 -6.66 -22.32 -9.81
N ALA A 92 -7.58 -23.28 -9.71
CA ALA A 92 -8.61 -23.25 -8.68
C ALA A 92 -8.04 -23.81 -7.38
N ALA A 93 -8.21 -23.08 -6.27
CA ALA A 93 -7.92 -23.62 -4.96
C ALA A 93 -8.87 -24.79 -4.63
N PRO A 94 -8.44 -25.76 -3.80
CA PRO A 94 -9.32 -26.82 -3.32
C PRO A 94 -10.59 -26.25 -2.67
N ALA A 95 -11.71 -26.97 -2.77
CA ALA A 95 -12.95 -26.58 -2.11
C ALA A 95 -12.71 -26.39 -0.59
N GLY A 96 -13.11 -25.24 -0.06
CA GLY A 96 -12.91 -24.90 1.36
C GLY A 96 -11.55 -24.27 1.70
N CYS A 97 -10.69 -23.99 0.72
CA CYS A 97 -9.45 -23.23 0.92
C CYS A 97 -9.76 -21.74 1.11
N ASP A 98 -9.77 -21.29 2.37
CA ASP A 98 -9.77 -19.88 2.73
C ASP A 98 -8.35 -19.43 3.06
N VAL A 99 -7.73 -18.66 2.16
CA VAL A 99 -6.36 -18.16 2.35
C VAL A 99 -6.21 -17.18 3.51
N GLY A 100 -7.30 -16.61 4.01
CA GLY A 100 -7.31 -15.72 5.18
C GLY A 100 -7.33 -16.46 6.52
N LEU A 101 -7.58 -17.78 6.53
CA LEU A 101 -7.65 -18.60 7.74
C LEU A 101 -6.50 -19.60 7.76
N GLY A 102 -5.62 -19.48 8.75
CA GLY A 102 -4.35 -20.21 8.75
C GLY A 102 -3.56 -19.98 10.03
N GLU A 103 -2.29 -20.34 9.94
CA GLU A 103 -1.31 -20.11 11.00
C GLU A 103 0.05 -19.77 10.41
N TRP A 104 0.88 -19.11 11.21
CA TRP A 104 2.28 -18.90 10.88
C TRP A 104 3.07 -20.18 11.18
N VAL A 105 3.82 -20.65 10.19
CA VAL A 105 4.71 -21.82 10.29
C VAL A 105 6.13 -21.36 10.03
N TYR A 106 7.05 -21.79 10.89
CA TYR A 106 8.48 -21.52 10.75
C TYR A 106 9.09 -22.49 9.74
N ASP A 107 9.80 -21.97 8.73
CA ASP A 107 10.32 -22.73 7.59
C ASP A 107 11.64 -22.15 7.09
N GLU A 108 12.75 -22.60 7.70
CA GLU A 108 14.10 -22.13 7.32
C GLU A 108 14.53 -22.60 5.93
N ALA A 109 13.97 -23.71 5.43
CA ALA A 109 14.34 -24.26 4.14
C ALA A 109 13.74 -23.46 2.98
N ALA A 110 12.53 -22.93 3.16
CA ALA A 110 11.81 -22.20 2.11
C ALA A 110 11.89 -20.67 2.21
N ARG A 111 12.44 -20.12 3.29
CA ARG A 111 12.43 -18.67 3.58
C ARG A 111 13.80 -18.14 4.04
N PRO A 112 14.10 -16.85 3.82
CA PRO A 112 13.30 -15.87 3.06
C PRO A 112 13.42 -16.05 1.53
N TRP A 113 12.53 -15.41 0.76
CA TRP A 113 12.57 -15.44 -0.70
C TRP A 113 13.70 -14.60 -1.31
N TYR A 114 14.18 -13.60 -0.57
CA TYR A 114 15.28 -12.73 -0.92
C TYR A 114 15.93 -12.23 0.36
N GLN A 115 17.22 -11.88 0.30
CA GLN A 115 17.90 -11.21 1.42
C GLN A 115 17.77 -9.68 1.29
N GLU A 116 17.85 -8.98 2.42
CA GLU A 116 17.73 -7.51 2.48
C GLU A 116 18.81 -6.84 1.60
N GLU A 117 20.05 -7.30 1.72
CA GLU A 117 21.22 -6.81 0.99
C GLU A 117 21.17 -7.08 -0.53
N GLU A 118 20.32 -7.99 -0.99
CA GLU A 118 20.19 -8.33 -2.41
C GLU A 118 19.28 -7.34 -3.15
N CYS A 119 18.37 -6.64 -2.45
CA CYS A 119 17.38 -5.79 -3.08
C CYS A 119 17.70 -4.29 -2.91
N PRO A 120 18.15 -3.59 -3.97
CA PRO A 120 18.52 -2.18 -3.89
C PRO A 120 17.33 -1.22 -3.80
N TYR A 121 16.09 -1.75 -3.90
CA TYR A 121 14.86 -0.96 -3.91
C TYR A 121 14.25 -0.78 -2.52
N ILE A 122 14.80 -1.44 -1.50
CA ILE A 122 14.35 -1.27 -0.12
C ILE A 122 14.78 0.12 0.36
N GLN A 123 13.82 0.91 0.84
CA GLN A 123 14.11 2.22 1.42
C GLN A 123 14.98 2.03 2.68
N PRO A 124 16.01 2.85 2.91
CA PRO A 124 16.89 2.70 4.08
C PRO A 124 16.12 2.62 5.40
N GLN A 125 15.01 3.35 5.56
CA GLN A 125 14.20 3.31 6.79
C GLN A 125 13.57 1.92 7.07
N LEU A 126 13.61 1.00 6.11
CA LEU A 126 13.05 -0.35 6.19
C LEU A 126 14.12 -1.46 6.17
N THR A 127 15.42 -1.12 6.07
CA THR A 127 16.51 -2.10 6.10
C THR A 127 16.90 -2.42 7.54
N CYS A 128 16.14 -3.30 8.20
CA CYS A 128 16.29 -3.63 9.60
C CYS A 128 17.68 -4.18 9.95
N GLN A 129 18.24 -5.07 9.12
CA GLN A 129 19.55 -5.67 9.38
C GLN A 129 20.66 -4.62 9.24
N ALA A 130 20.60 -3.80 8.18
CA ALA A 130 21.54 -2.70 8.00
C ALA A 130 21.49 -1.67 9.14
N HIS A 131 20.34 -1.54 9.82
CA HIS A 131 20.16 -0.69 11.01
C HIS A 131 20.41 -1.42 12.35
N GLY A 132 21.06 -2.58 12.31
CA GLY A 132 21.62 -3.23 13.50
C GLY A 132 20.69 -4.21 14.22
N ARG A 133 19.54 -4.59 13.64
CA ARG A 133 18.72 -5.68 14.18
C ARG A 133 19.51 -7.00 14.12
N PRO A 134 19.81 -7.66 15.26
CA PRO A 134 20.69 -8.83 15.26
C PRO A 134 19.98 -10.14 14.90
N ASP A 135 18.69 -10.26 15.20
CA ASP A 135 17.90 -11.47 14.95
C ASP A 135 17.39 -11.54 13.50
N LYS A 136 17.45 -12.73 12.89
CA LYS A 136 16.89 -13.02 11.55
C LYS A 136 15.68 -13.96 11.57
N GLY A 137 15.33 -14.52 12.72
CA GLY A 137 14.23 -15.49 12.87
C GLY A 137 12.89 -15.03 12.30
N TYR A 138 12.61 -13.72 12.33
CA TYR A 138 11.38 -13.14 11.77
C TYR A 138 11.23 -13.34 10.25
N GLN A 139 12.32 -13.58 9.53
CA GLN A 139 12.33 -13.75 8.07
C GLN A 139 11.91 -15.16 7.64
N HIS A 140 11.97 -16.14 8.54
CA HIS A 140 11.74 -17.57 8.24
C HIS A 140 10.29 -18.01 8.43
N TRP A 141 9.37 -17.09 8.72
CA TRP A 141 7.96 -17.40 8.87
C TRP A 141 7.23 -17.38 7.51
N ARG A 142 6.37 -18.37 7.29
CA ARG A 142 5.42 -18.41 6.18
C ARG A 142 4.00 -18.63 6.68
N TRP A 143 3.03 -18.06 5.97
CA TRP A 143 1.62 -18.30 6.22
C TRP A 143 1.18 -19.64 5.62
N GLN A 144 0.50 -20.47 6.42
CA GLN A 144 -0.09 -21.74 6.00
C GLN A 144 -1.61 -21.66 6.16
N PRO A 145 -2.38 -21.53 5.06
CA PRO A 145 -3.83 -21.65 5.10
C PRO A 145 -4.28 -23.01 5.63
N ARG A 146 -5.45 -23.04 6.28
CA ARG A 146 -6.12 -24.29 6.65
C ARG A 146 -6.79 -24.90 5.43
N GLY A 147 -6.59 -26.20 5.21
CA GLY A 147 -7.25 -26.95 4.13
C GLY A 147 -6.59 -26.84 2.75
N CYS A 148 -5.48 -26.12 2.61
CA CYS A 148 -4.72 -26.03 1.36
C CYS A 148 -3.30 -25.49 1.62
N SER A 149 -2.41 -25.64 0.64
CA SER A 149 -1.09 -25.01 0.64
C SER A 149 -1.03 -23.94 -0.44
N LEU A 150 -0.38 -22.81 -0.12
CA LEU A 150 -0.07 -21.81 -1.13
C LEU A 150 0.95 -22.38 -2.12
N PRO A 151 0.81 -22.10 -3.43
CA PRO A 151 1.84 -22.48 -4.39
C PRO A 151 3.16 -21.78 -4.05
N SER A 152 4.27 -22.49 -4.25
CA SER A 152 5.59 -21.86 -4.15
C SER A 152 5.67 -20.69 -5.11
N PHE A 153 6.20 -19.56 -4.64
CA PHE A 153 6.37 -18.39 -5.48
C PHE A 153 7.35 -18.68 -6.62
N ASN A 154 6.96 -18.28 -7.83
CA ASN A 154 7.75 -18.42 -9.04
C ASN A 154 7.79 -17.07 -9.76
N ALA A 155 8.96 -16.42 -9.69
CA ALA A 155 9.15 -15.09 -10.26
C ALA A 155 9.00 -15.07 -11.78
N THR A 156 9.46 -16.12 -12.49
CA THR A 156 9.27 -16.24 -13.95
C THR A 156 7.79 -16.30 -14.30
N LEU A 157 7.02 -17.13 -13.60
CA LEU A 157 5.57 -17.23 -13.80
C LEU A 157 4.89 -15.89 -13.56
N MET A 158 5.23 -15.19 -12.47
CA MET A 158 4.67 -13.88 -12.16
C MET A 158 4.99 -12.84 -13.25
N LEU A 159 6.24 -12.81 -13.74
CA LEU A 159 6.63 -11.87 -14.81
C LEU A 159 5.94 -12.18 -16.14
N GLU A 160 5.76 -13.45 -16.49
CA GLU A 160 4.98 -13.86 -17.66
C GLU A 160 3.50 -13.49 -17.51
N MET A 161 2.92 -13.65 -16.32
CA MET A 161 1.55 -13.22 -16.03
C MET A 161 1.38 -11.69 -16.12
N LEU A 162 2.44 -10.93 -15.85
CA LEU A 162 2.48 -9.47 -15.99
C LEU A 162 2.89 -9.01 -17.39
N ARG A 163 3.21 -9.91 -18.32
CA ARG A 163 3.70 -9.53 -19.65
C ARG A 163 2.69 -8.66 -20.38
N GLY A 164 3.13 -7.48 -20.83
CA GLY A 164 2.29 -6.50 -21.52
C GLY A 164 1.28 -5.80 -20.62
N LYS A 165 1.47 -5.83 -19.29
CA LYS A 165 0.49 -5.36 -18.32
C LYS A 165 1.03 -4.34 -17.34
N ARG A 166 0.09 -3.64 -16.72
CA ARG A 166 0.34 -2.63 -15.70
C ARG A 166 -0.32 -3.02 -14.38
N MET A 167 0.51 -3.25 -13.35
CA MET A 167 0.06 -3.51 -11.99
C MET A 167 0.33 -2.28 -11.13
N LEU A 168 -0.71 -1.71 -10.53
CA LEU A 168 -0.63 -0.47 -9.78
C LEU A 168 -1.10 -0.66 -8.34
N PHE A 169 -0.20 -0.39 -7.39
CA PHE A 169 -0.48 -0.24 -5.98
C PHE A 169 -0.89 1.21 -5.69
N VAL A 170 -1.96 1.42 -4.94
CA VAL A 170 -2.50 2.75 -4.63
C VAL A 170 -2.82 2.82 -3.15
N GLY A 171 -2.14 3.70 -2.42
CA GLY A 171 -2.41 3.82 -0.99
C GLY A 171 -1.36 4.54 -0.18
N ASP A 172 -1.24 4.11 1.07
CA ASP A 172 -0.32 4.65 2.07
C ASP A 172 1.05 3.94 2.07
N SER A 173 1.87 4.25 3.09
CA SER A 173 3.23 3.72 3.22
C SER A 173 3.32 2.20 3.35
N LEU A 174 2.29 1.54 3.88
CA LEU A 174 2.28 0.09 4.03
C LEU A 174 2.11 -0.59 2.67
N ASN A 175 1.29 0.00 1.80
CA ASN A 175 1.12 -0.47 0.44
C ASN A 175 2.36 -0.23 -0.41
N ARG A 176 3.08 0.87 -0.17
CA ARG A 176 4.43 1.07 -0.72
C ARG A 176 5.38 -0.07 -0.31
N GLY A 177 5.30 -0.52 0.95
CA GLY A 177 6.07 -1.67 1.43
C GLY A 177 5.76 -2.95 0.67
N GLN A 178 4.48 -3.24 0.39
CA GLN A 178 4.08 -4.40 -0.43
C GLN A 178 4.55 -4.28 -1.88
N TYR A 179 4.44 -3.09 -2.49
CA TYR A 179 5.00 -2.80 -3.81
C TYR A 179 6.50 -3.11 -3.87
N VAL A 180 7.28 -2.58 -2.93
CA VAL A 180 8.73 -2.82 -2.86
C VAL A 180 9.03 -4.31 -2.63
N SER A 181 8.27 -4.99 -1.78
CA SER A 181 8.45 -6.43 -1.55
C SER A 181 8.23 -7.24 -2.84
N LEU A 182 7.21 -6.92 -3.64
CA LEU A 182 7.00 -7.57 -4.93
C LEU A 182 8.14 -7.27 -5.92
N VAL A 183 8.63 -6.04 -5.97
CA VAL A 183 9.81 -5.70 -6.79
C VAL A 183 11.03 -6.52 -6.36
N CYS A 184 11.29 -6.64 -5.05
CA CYS A 184 12.39 -7.45 -4.51
C CYS A 184 12.26 -8.95 -4.80
N LEU A 185 11.03 -9.47 -4.90
CA LEU A 185 10.78 -10.85 -5.31
C LEU A 185 11.12 -11.11 -6.78
N LEU A 186 11.10 -10.08 -7.63
CA LEU A 186 11.18 -10.24 -9.09
C LEU A 186 12.50 -9.75 -9.69
N HIS A 187 13.10 -8.69 -9.12
CA HIS A 187 14.16 -7.95 -9.79
C HIS A 187 15.42 -8.76 -10.14
N ARG A 188 15.72 -9.84 -9.39
CA ARG A 188 16.91 -10.67 -9.63
C ARG A 188 16.85 -11.43 -10.95
N LEU A 189 15.65 -11.77 -11.43
CA LEU A 189 15.46 -12.45 -12.71
C LEU A 189 15.49 -11.51 -13.92
N ILE A 190 15.53 -10.20 -13.69
CA ILE A 190 15.53 -9.20 -14.76
C ILE A 190 16.94 -8.61 -14.89
N PRO A 191 17.59 -8.71 -16.06
CA PRO A 191 18.89 -8.08 -16.30
C PRO A 191 18.87 -6.59 -15.98
N GLU A 192 19.98 -6.02 -15.50
CA GLU A 192 20.06 -4.59 -15.14
C GLU A 192 19.72 -3.68 -16.34
N SER A 193 20.15 -4.03 -17.55
CA SER A 193 19.79 -3.29 -18.78
C SER A 193 18.28 -3.30 -19.07
N SER A 194 17.59 -4.34 -18.62
CA SER A 194 16.19 -4.64 -18.89
C SER A 194 15.24 -4.22 -17.77
N LYS A 195 15.72 -3.50 -16.75
CA LYS A 195 14.88 -2.89 -15.73
C LYS A 195 15.18 -1.42 -15.49
N SER A 196 14.22 -0.70 -14.93
CA SER A 196 14.39 0.68 -14.43
C SER A 196 13.38 0.97 -13.33
N MET A 197 13.70 1.93 -12.47
CA MET A 197 12.77 2.51 -11.49
C MET A 197 12.83 4.03 -11.59
N GLU A 198 11.69 4.66 -11.82
CA GLU A 198 11.57 6.10 -12.00
C GLU A 198 10.42 6.63 -11.14
N THR A 199 10.56 7.83 -10.59
CA THR A 199 9.51 8.50 -9.80
C THR A 199 9.15 9.82 -10.43
N PHE A 200 7.84 10.03 -10.64
CA PHE A 200 7.24 11.23 -11.20
C PHE A 200 6.14 11.68 -10.24
N ASP A 201 6.37 12.79 -9.54
CA ASP A 201 5.50 13.30 -8.49
C ASP A 201 5.13 12.20 -7.47
N SER A 202 3.86 11.79 -7.43
CA SER A 202 3.33 10.77 -6.53
C SER A 202 3.37 9.35 -7.09
N LEU A 203 3.85 9.15 -8.33
CA LEU A 203 3.93 7.85 -9.01
C LEU A 203 5.38 7.33 -9.07
N THR A 204 5.61 6.13 -8.57
CA THR A 204 6.86 5.39 -8.80
C THR A 204 6.59 4.19 -9.72
N VAL A 205 7.38 4.05 -10.78
CA VAL A 205 7.24 3.01 -11.82
C VAL A 205 8.47 2.14 -11.85
N PHE A 206 8.32 0.84 -11.55
CA PHE A 206 9.31 -0.18 -11.87
C PHE A 206 8.95 -0.85 -13.20
N ARG A 207 9.85 -0.81 -14.18
CA ARG A 207 9.61 -1.33 -15.53
C ARG A 207 10.48 -2.55 -15.78
N ALA A 208 9.85 -3.67 -16.16
CA ALA A 208 10.50 -4.87 -16.66
C ALA A 208 10.40 -4.88 -18.21
N LYS A 209 11.45 -4.37 -18.87
CA LYS A 209 11.42 -4.02 -20.30
C LYS A 209 11.17 -5.22 -21.20
N ASP A 210 11.84 -6.34 -20.94
CA ASP A 210 11.71 -7.58 -21.75
C ASP A 210 10.33 -8.23 -21.63
N TYR A 211 9.59 -7.90 -20.57
CA TYR A 211 8.22 -8.34 -20.35
C TYR A 211 7.19 -7.30 -20.83
N ASN A 212 7.64 -6.12 -21.25
CA ASN A 212 6.77 -4.96 -21.46
C ASN A 212 5.78 -4.77 -20.30
N ALA A 213 6.26 -4.92 -19.07
CA ALA A 213 5.44 -4.91 -17.87
C ALA A 213 5.85 -3.75 -16.95
N THR A 214 4.90 -3.20 -16.22
CA THR A 214 5.16 -2.23 -15.15
C THR A 214 4.50 -2.66 -13.84
N ILE A 215 5.23 -2.45 -12.75
CA ILE A 215 4.77 -2.58 -11.38
C ILE A 215 4.93 -1.19 -10.78
N GLU A 216 3.86 -0.62 -10.25
CA GLU A 216 3.77 0.80 -9.97
C GLU A 216 3.24 1.04 -8.56
N PHE A 217 3.64 2.15 -7.96
CA PHE A 217 3.09 2.63 -6.70
C PHE A 217 2.65 4.09 -6.86
N TYR A 218 1.40 4.38 -6.52
CA TYR A 218 0.87 5.73 -6.49
C TYR A 218 0.48 6.13 -5.07
N TRP A 219 1.06 7.22 -4.59
CA TRP A 219 0.80 7.78 -3.27
C TRP A 219 -0.58 8.47 -3.24
N ALA A 220 -1.51 7.85 -2.52
CA ALA A 220 -2.85 8.38 -2.25
C ALA A 220 -3.33 7.80 -0.91
N PRO A 221 -2.81 8.30 0.22
CA PRO A 221 -2.93 7.61 1.51
C PRO A 221 -4.36 7.53 2.02
N PHE A 222 -5.24 8.43 1.57
CA PHE A 222 -6.68 8.40 1.84
C PHE A 222 -7.52 7.94 0.64
N LEU A 223 -6.91 7.62 -0.51
CA LEU A 223 -7.52 7.35 -1.82
C LEU A 223 -8.31 8.52 -2.45
N ALA A 224 -9.01 9.31 -1.64
CA ALA A 224 -9.54 10.62 -1.99
C ALA A 224 -8.48 11.70 -1.83
N GLU A 225 -8.71 12.82 -2.52
CA GLU A 225 -7.85 13.99 -2.47
C GLU A 225 -7.72 14.49 -1.03
N SER A 226 -6.49 14.79 -0.64
CA SER A 226 -6.18 15.23 0.71
C SER A 226 -5.09 16.28 0.72
N ASN A 227 -4.96 16.99 1.84
CA ASN A 227 -3.81 17.87 2.03
C ASN A 227 -2.48 17.09 2.15
N SER A 228 -2.51 15.76 2.16
CA SER A 228 -1.37 14.89 2.42
C SER A 228 -0.96 14.04 1.20
N ASP A 229 -1.32 14.48 -0.01
CA ASP A 229 -1.09 13.81 -1.29
C ASP A 229 0.32 14.00 -1.88
N ASP A 230 1.17 14.84 -1.27
CA ASP A 230 2.56 15.04 -1.70
C ASP A 230 3.42 13.88 -1.19
N ALA A 231 3.91 12.99 -2.07
CA ALA A 231 4.64 11.79 -1.66
C ALA A 231 5.91 12.05 -0.82
N VAL A 232 6.45 13.27 -0.82
CA VAL A 232 7.65 13.66 -0.04
C VAL A 232 7.24 14.38 1.24
N VAL A 233 6.41 15.42 1.13
CA VAL A 233 5.95 16.27 2.25
C VAL A 233 4.52 15.90 2.64
N HIS A 234 4.35 14.67 3.13
CA HIS A 234 3.04 14.11 3.43
C HIS A 234 2.72 14.04 4.95
N ARG A 235 3.69 14.26 5.82
CA ARG A 235 3.49 14.12 7.29
C ARG A 235 2.82 15.36 7.86
N ILE A 236 1.49 15.38 7.78
CA ILE A 236 0.67 16.47 8.28
C ILE A 236 -0.10 15.99 9.51
N ALA A 237 -0.05 16.79 10.58
CA ALA A 237 -0.76 16.51 11.83
C ALA A 237 -2.26 16.77 11.68
N ASP A 238 -2.64 17.90 11.07
CA ASP A 238 -4.03 18.26 10.83
C ASP A 238 -4.47 17.80 9.43
N ARG A 239 -4.81 16.52 9.31
CA ARG A 239 -5.15 15.89 8.03
C ARG A 239 -6.57 16.24 7.61
N ILE A 240 -6.75 16.56 6.34
CA ILE A 240 -8.05 16.92 5.75
C ILE A 240 -8.24 16.09 4.49
N VAL A 241 -9.38 15.41 4.40
CA VAL A 241 -9.81 14.64 3.22
C VAL A 241 -10.93 15.40 2.51
N ARG A 242 -10.89 15.47 1.17
CA ARG A 242 -11.88 16.17 0.36
C ARG A 242 -13.02 15.24 -0.05
N GLY A 243 -13.90 14.93 0.91
CA GLY A 243 -15.14 14.18 0.68
C GLY A 243 -14.94 12.94 -0.18
N THR A 244 -15.61 12.90 -1.34
CA THR A 244 -15.53 11.81 -2.31
C THR A 244 -14.70 12.14 -3.55
N SER A 245 -13.93 13.24 -3.53
CA SER A 245 -13.09 13.69 -4.64
C SER A 245 -11.96 12.69 -4.88
N ILE A 246 -12.06 11.88 -5.93
CA ILE A 246 -11.06 10.86 -6.29
C ILE A 246 -10.50 11.08 -7.69
N GLU A 247 -11.08 12.00 -8.48
CA GLU A 247 -10.84 12.17 -9.91
C GLU A 247 -9.39 12.57 -10.21
N LYS A 248 -8.77 13.35 -9.32
CA LYS A 248 -7.35 13.71 -9.40
C LYS A 248 -6.46 12.48 -9.40
N HIS A 249 -6.75 11.51 -8.53
CA HIS A 249 -5.98 10.27 -8.39
C HIS A 249 -6.38 9.23 -9.43
N ALA A 250 -7.67 9.10 -9.73
CA ALA A 250 -8.22 8.14 -10.68
C ALA A 250 -7.61 8.23 -12.09
N LYS A 251 -7.10 9.41 -12.48
CA LYS A 251 -6.33 9.59 -13.72
C LYS A 251 -5.15 8.62 -13.85
N PHE A 252 -4.51 8.26 -12.74
CA PHE A 252 -3.39 7.31 -12.71
C PHE A 252 -3.86 5.85 -12.70
N TRP A 253 -5.07 5.60 -12.20
CA TRP A 253 -5.64 4.25 -12.09
C TRP A 253 -6.14 3.74 -13.45
N ASN A 254 -6.61 4.66 -14.31
CA ASN A 254 -7.17 4.37 -15.63
C ASN A 254 -6.23 3.52 -16.51
N GLY A 255 -6.68 2.33 -16.90
CA GLY A 255 -5.93 1.43 -17.79
C GLY A 255 -4.92 0.53 -17.06
N ALA A 256 -4.92 0.48 -15.74
CA ALA A 256 -4.21 -0.57 -15.02
C ALA A 256 -4.93 -1.92 -15.23
N ASP A 257 -4.17 -2.99 -15.50
CA ASP A 257 -4.71 -4.35 -15.57
C ASP A 257 -4.98 -4.92 -14.18
N ILE A 258 -4.16 -4.53 -13.20
CA ILE A 258 -4.26 -4.96 -11.81
C ILE A 258 -4.18 -3.73 -10.91
N LEU A 259 -5.16 -3.54 -10.05
CA LEU A 259 -5.15 -2.53 -9.00
C LEU A 259 -5.04 -3.21 -7.63
N VAL A 260 -4.16 -2.69 -6.78
CA VAL A 260 -4.02 -3.10 -5.37
C VAL A 260 -4.19 -1.87 -4.51
N PHE A 261 -5.39 -1.67 -3.99
CA PHE A 261 -5.71 -0.55 -3.10
C PHE A 261 -5.36 -0.87 -1.65
N ASN A 262 -4.99 0.16 -0.90
CA ASN A 262 -4.91 0.10 0.55
C ASN A 262 -5.08 1.51 1.12
N THR A 263 -5.78 1.61 2.24
CA THR A 263 -5.79 2.82 3.05
C THR A 263 -6.24 2.43 4.44
N TYR A 264 -5.45 2.73 5.47
CA TYR A 264 -5.90 2.46 6.84
C TYR A 264 -5.13 3.27 7.88
N LEU A 265 -3.80 3.23 7.84
CA LEU A 265 -2.95 3.72 8.93
C LEU A 265 -3.25 5.19 9.27
N TRP A 266 -3.68 5.95 8.28
CA TRP A 266 -3.86 7.39 8.41
C TRP A 266 -5.23 7.82 8.89
N TRP A 267 -6.19 6.90 8.88
CA TRP A 267 -7.48 7.03 9.53
C TRP A 267 -7.38 6.81 11.03
N MET A 268 -6.29 6.21 11.52
CA MET A 268 -6.06 5.95 12.94
C MET A 268 -5.65 7.19 13.74
N THR A 269 -6.33 8.32 13.52
CA THR A 269 -6.16 9.58 14.25
C THR A 269 -7.00 9.66 15.53
N GLY A 270 -8.04 8.81 15.65
CA GLY A 270 -9.02 8.85 16.73
C GLY A 270 -10.46 8.80 16.20
N GLU A 271 -11.39 9.41 16.92
CA GLU A 271 -12.83 9.35 16.61
C GLU A 271 -13.24 10.21 15.40
N LYS A 272 -12.59 11.36 15.18
CA LYS A 272 -13.01 12.34 14.17
C LYS A 272 -12.00 12.53 13.03
N MET A 273 -12.54 12.74 11.83
CA MET A 273 -11.81 13.12 10.62
C MET A 273 -12.37 14.42 10.04
N LYS A 274 -11.49 15.31 9.56
CA LYS A 274 -11.87 16.56 8.90
C LYS A 274 -12.16 16.32 7.42
N ILE A 275 -13.37 16.66 7.00
CA ILE A 275 -13.85 16.50 5.64
C ILE A 275 -14.11 17.88 5.01
N LEU A 276 -13.32 18.20 4.00
CA LEU A 276 -13.51 19.38 3.17
C LEU A 276 -14.64 19.12 2.16
N GLN A 277 -15.68 19.95 2.20
CA GLN A 277 -16.84 19.86 1.29
C GLN A 277 -16.58 20.51 -0.07
N ASN A 278 -15.72 21.53 -0.12
CA ASN A 278 -15.41 22.30 -1.31
C ASN A 278 -13.97 22.07 -1.81
N SER A 279 -13.36 23.02 -2.53
CA SER A 279 -12.05 22.83 -3.16
C SER A 279 -10.86 23.25 -2.27
N PHE A 280 -9.69 22.63 -2.46
CA PHE A 280 -8.45 23.06 -1.79
C PHE A 280 -7.94 24.42 -2.29
N GLU A 281 -8.48 24.94 -3.38
CA GLU A 281 -8.18 26.27 -3.93
C GLU A 281 -9.11 27.38 -3.41
N ASP A 282 -10.26 27.02 -2.82
CA ASP A 282 -11.25 28.01 -2.36
C ASP A 282 -10.74 28.82 -1.17
N LYS A 283 -11.00 30.13 -1.15
CA LYS A 283 -10.54 31.00 -0.05
C LYS A 283 -11.16 30.65 1.30
N ASN A 284 -12.44 30.31 1.29
CA ASN A 284 -13.17 29.90 2.49
C ASN A 284 -13.29 28.38 2.47
N LYS A 285 -12.72 27.71 3.49
CA LYS A 285 -12.79 26.25 3.63
C LYS A 285 -14.04 25.86 4.40
N ASP A 286 -14.88 25.05 3.77
CA ASP A 286 -16.02 24.41 4.43
C ASP A 286 -15.60 23.03 4.93
N ILE A 287 -15.19 22.97 6.19
CA ILE A 287 -14.67 21.76 6.83
C ILE A 287 -15.67 21.33 7.89
N ILE A 288 -16.12 20.09 7.78
CA ILE A 288 -16.90 19.42 8.81
C ILE A 288 -16.06 18.34 9.49
N GLU A 289 -16.40 18.01 10.72
CA GLU A 289 -15.88 16.82 11.39
C GLU A 289 -16.88 15.68 11.26
N MET A 290 -16.37 14.50 10.91
CA MET A 290 -17.14 13.28 10.72
C MET A 290 -16.53 12.17 11.56
N GLU A 291 -17.33 11.19 12.00
CA GLU A 291 -16.78 9.97 12.56
C GLU A 291 -15.82 9.32 11.56
N THR A 292 -14.64 8.90 12.02
CA THR A 292 -13.60 8.32 11.16
C THR A 292 -14.14 7.14 10.35
N GLU A 293 -14.99 6.29 10.94
CA GLU A 293 -15.60 5.14 10.26
C GLU A 293 -16.54 5.56 9.12
N ASP A 294 -17.35 6.61 9.34
CA ASP A 294 -18.25 7.14 8.33
C ASP A 294 -17.47 7.79 7.18
N ALA A 295 -16.42 8.55 7.50
CA ALA A 295 -15.54 9.16 6.52
C ALA A 295 -14.80 8.10 5.69
N TYR A 296 -14.27 7.06 6.35
CA TYR A 296 -13.63 5.91 5.70
C TYR A 296 -14.61 5.20 4.76
N GLY A 297 -15.82 4.89 5.25
CA GLY A 297 -16.87 4.25 4.47
C GLY A 297 -17.35 5.11 3.29
N MET A 298 -17.38 6.43 3.45
CA MET A 298 -17.71 7.37 2.37
C MET A 298 -16.70 7.27 1.23
N VAL A 299 -15.40 7.34 1.54
CA VAL A 299 -14.36 7.27 0.51
C VAL A 299 -14.31 5.89 -0.16
N LEU A 300 -14.41 4.80 0.61
CA LEU A 300 -14.44 3.45 0.04
C LEU A 300 -15.63 3.24 -0.91
N LYS A 301 -16.79 3.81 -0.61
CA LYS A 301 -17.95 3.77 -1.53
C LYS A 301 -17.67 4.51 -2.83
N ALA A 302 -16.94 5.63 -2.80
CA ALA A 302 -16.54 6.35 -4.01
C ALA A 302 -15.57 5.54 -4.86
N VAL A 303 -14.55 4.94 -4.22
CA VAL A 303 -13.59 4.05 -4.90
C VAL A 303 -14.28 2.84 -5.50
N LEU A 304 -15.20 2.20 -4.78
CA LEU A 304 -15.95 1.04 -5.28
C LEU A 304 -16.79 1.40 -6.52
N LYS A 305 -17.53 2.52 -6.47
CA LYS A 305 -18.30 3.01 -7.62
C LYS A 305 -17.41 3.27 -8.84
N TRP A 306 -16.22 3.84 -8.61
CA TRP A 306 -15.25 4.05 -9.65
C TRP A 306 -14.76 2.72 -10.24
N VAL A 307 -14.42 1.74 -9.41
CA VAL A 307 -13.99 0.40 -9.86
C VAL A 307 -15.09 -0.26 -10.71
N GLU A 308 -16.34 -0.27 -10.24
CA GLU A 308 -17.47 -0.85 -10.96
C GLU A 308 -17.70 -0.19 -12.34
N SER A 309 -17.37 1.08 -12.47
CA SER A 309 -17.58 1.85 -13.70
C SER A 309 -16.40 1.78 -14.68
N ASN A 310 -15.18 1.49 -14.21
CA ASN A 310 -13.95 1.64 -15.00
C ASN A 310 -13.18 0.33 -15.18
N MET A 311 -13.49 -0.73 -14.43
CA MET A 311 -12.77 -2.00 -14.48
C MET A 311 -13.64 -3.12 -15.04
N ASP A 312 -13.12 -3.86 -16.03
CA ASP A 312 -13.78 -5.05 -16.57
C ASP A 312 -13.28 -6.32 -15.87
N PRO A 313 -14.13 -7.06 -15.12
CA PRO A 313 -13.72 -8.28 -14.43
C PRO A 313 -13.31 -9.42 -15.37
N LYS A 314 -13.53 -9.30 -16.69
CA LYS A 314 -13.03 -10.27 -17.68
C LYS A 314 -11.56 -10.07 -18.04
N THR A 315 -11.02 -8.88 -17.85
CA THR A 315 -9.67 -8.51 -18.30
C THR A 315 -8.78 -7.99 -17.17
N SER A 316 -9.37 -7.50 -16.08
CA SER A 316 -8.67 -6.81 -15.00
C SER A 316 -8.94 -7.40 -13.62
N ARG A 317 -8.08 -7.10 -12.64
CA ARG A 317 -8.26 -7.50 -11.23
C ARG A 317 -8.12 -6.32 -10.30
N VAL A 318 -8.92 -6.34 -9.25
CA VAL A 318 -8.83 -5.36 -8.16
C VAL A 318 -8.70 -6.10 -6.85
N PHE A 319 -7.70 -5.71 -6.07
CA PHE A 319 -7.45 -6.17 -4.73
C PHE A 319 -7.58 -4.99 -3.77
N PHE A 320 -8.08 -5.26 -2.56
CA PHE A 320 -8.03 -4.31 -1.46
C PHE A 320 -7.29 -4.97 -0.30
N VAL A 321 -6.15 -4.42 0.06
CA VAL A 321 -5.33 -4.88 1.18
C VAL A 321 -5.97 -4.31 2.44
N THR A 322 -6.36 -5.22 3.33
CA THR A 322 -7.01 -4.86 4.59
C THR A 322 -6.05 -4.10 5.52
N MET A 323 -6.63 -3.60 6.60
CA MET A 323 -5.94 -3.01 7.74
C MET A 323 -4.69 -3.78 8.19
N SER A 324 -3.56 -3.08 8.29
CA SER A 324 -2.34 -3.59 8.90
C SER A 324 -2.32 -3.25 10.39
N PRO A 325 -2.05 -4.21 11.28
CA PRO A 325 -2.03 -3.97 12.73
C PRO A 325 -0.80 -3.17 13.18
N THR A 326 -0.98 -2.37 14.23
CA THR A 326 0.08 -1.65 14.92
C THR A 326 0.36 -2.29 16.28
N HIS A 327 1.64 -2.46 16.63
CA HIS A 327 2.08 -3.12 17.87
C HIS A 327 2.83 -2.11 18.76
N THR A 328 2.10 -1.34 19.56
CA THR A 328 2.66 -0.24 20.40
C THR A 328 2.69 -0.54 21.90
N ARG A 329 2.00 -1.59 22.36
CA ARG A 329 2.02 -2.03 23.76
C ARG A 329 2.64 -3.41 23.83
N LEU A 330 3.69 -3.54 24.64
CA LEU A 330 4.12 -4.85 25.14
C LEU A 330 3.05 -5.24 26.18
N GLY A 331 2.34 -6.34 25.91
CA GLY A 331 1.30 -6.87 26.79
C GLY A 331 1.84 -7.33 28.13
#